data_AF-A0A3B8JPH2-F1
#
_entry.id   AF-A0A3B8JPH2-F1
#
_cell.length_a   1.000
_cell.length_b   1.000
_cell.length_c   1.000
_cell.angle_alpha   90.00
_cell.angle_beta   90.00
_cell.angle_gamma   90.00
#
_symmetry.space_group_name_H-M   'P 1'
#
loop_
_entity.id
_entity.type
_entity.pdbx_description
1 polymer ?
#
loop_
_entity_poly.entity_id
_entity_poly.type
_entity_poly.pdbx_seq_one_letter_code
_entity_poly.pdbx_strand_id
1 'polypeptide(L)'
;MDKARVTYEEAGRREAALFQGGLYPLVIDSAFGKLESEYRRDVAKWMPTLSPQIIVIVSESQWRREVEEELQQRIGRQWVLKCVTPKERPKNITLRGREYPYVVKSDDGFEKTIFVEVEL
;
A
#
# COMPACT_ATOMS: atom_id res chain seq x y z
N MET A 1 -43.50 -20.61 24.55
CA MET A 1 -42.18 -20.27 23.96
C MET A 1 -42.36 -19.11 23.01
N ASP A 2 -41.63 -18.03 23.22
CA ASP A 2 -41.83 -16.75 22.55
C ASP A 2 -41.21 -16.78 21.14
N LYS A 3 -42.02 -17.18 20.15
CA LYS A 3 -41.58 -17.42 18.77
C LYS A 3 -40.95 -16.18 18.12
N ALA A 4 -41.37 -14.98 18.53
CA ALA A 4 -40.81 -13.73 18.04
C ALA A 4 -39.31 -13.62 18.39
N ARG A 5 -38.91 -13.99 19.62
CA ARG A 5 -37.52 -13.90 20.08
C ARG A 5 -36.60 -14.84 19.30
N VAL A 6 -37.07 -16.07 19.04
CA VAL A 6 -36.33 -17.08 18.29
C VAL A 6 -36.09 -16.61 16.85
N THR A 7 -37.10 -16.03 16.20
CA THR A 7 -36.96 -15.50 14.83
C THR A 7 -35.97 -14.34 14.74
N TYR A 8 -35.94 -13.45 15.75
CA TYR A 8 -34.96 -12.34 15.80
C TYR A 8 -33.53 -12.84 15.97
N GLU A 9 -33.30 -13.82 16.85
CA GLU A 9 -31.98 -14.44 17.06
C GLU A 9 -31.51 -15.22 15.82
N GLU A 10 -32.42 -15.93 15.13
CA GLU A 10 -32.12 -16.64 13.90
C GLU A 10 -31.85 -15.69 12.72
N ALA A 11 -32.59 -14.58 12.61
CA ALA A 11 -32.35 -13.55 11.60
C ALA A 11 -30.98 -12.87 11.78
N GLY A 12 -30.61 -12.51 13.02
CA GLY A 12 -29.29 -11.96 13.32
C GLY A 12 -28.14 -12.95 13.06
N ARG A 13 -28.35 -14.24 13.36
CA ARG A 13 -27.41 -15.31 12.97
C ARG A 13 -27.29 -15.47 11.46
N ARG A 14 -28.40 -15.32 10.74
CA ARG A 14 -28.44 -15.45 9.28
C ARG A 14 -27.81 -14.25 8.59
N GLU A 15 -27.96 -13.05 9.13
CA GLU A 15 -27.26 -11.83 8.71
C GLU A 15 -25.74 -11.93 8.97
N ALA A 16 -25.33 -12.41 10.15
CA ALA A 16 -23.93 -12.70 10.44
C ALA A 16 -23.36 -13.85 9.57
N ALA A 17 -24.18 -14.84 9.24
CA ALA A 17 -23.80 -15.93 8.33
C ALA A 17 -23.82 -15.51 6.85
N LEU A 18 -24.55 -14.46 6.47
CA LEU A 18 -24.46 -13.81 5.16
C LEU A 18 -23.24 -12.88 5.05
N PHE A 19 -22.73 -12.39 6.19
CA PHE A 19 -21.46 -11.66 6.26
C PHE A 19 -20.27 -12.62 6.16
N GLN A 20 -20.19 -13.39 5.07
CA GLN A 20 -19.00 -14.19 4.71
C GLN A 20 -17.93 -13.35 3.99
N GLY A 21 -17.97 -12.02 4.12
CA GLY A 21 -16.90 -11.13 3.67
C GLY A 21 -15.87 -10.97 4.78
N GLY A 22 -14.68 -11.54 4.62
CA GLY A 22 -13.56 -11.34 5.55
C GLY A 22 -13.06 -9.90 5.58
N LEU A 23 -12.32 -9.54 6.63
CA LEU A 23 -11.49 -8.34 6.65
C LEU A 23 -10.31 -8.56 5.69
N TYR A 24 -10.34 -7.91 4.53
CA TYR A 24 -9.28 -7.98 3.52
C TYR A 24 -8.51 -6.66 3.42
N PRO A 25 -7.22 -6.69 3.03
CA PRO A 25 -6.48 -5.47 2.74
C PRO A 25 -7.12 -4.70 1.59
N LEU A 26 -7.09 -3.37 1.71
CA LEU A 26 -7.30 -2.49 0.57
C LEU A 26 -5.97 -2.34 -0.18
N VAL A 27 -5.91 -2.80 -1.42
CA VAL A 27 -4.73 -2.66 -2.29
C VAL A 27 -4.98 -1.56 -3.31
N ILE A 28 -4.11 -0.56 -3.36
CA ILE A 28 -4.24 0.58 -4.27
C ILE A 28 -2.97 0.69 -5.12
N ASP A 29 -3.12 0.46 -6.42
CA ASP A 29 -2.10 0.77 -7.41
C ASP A 29 -2.19 2.26 -7.78
N SER A 30 -1.06 2.95 -7.75
CA SER A 30 -0.94 4.34 -8.16
C SER A 30 -1.86 5.29 -7.39
N ALA A 31 -1.91 5.13 -6.06
CA ALA A 31 -2.85 5.81 -5.15
C ALA A 31 -2.93 7.34 -5.28
N PHE A 32 -1.89 7.99 -5.82
CA PHE A 32 -1.80 9.45 -5.95
C PHE A 32 -1.96 9.98 -7.38
N GLY A 33 -2.14 9.08 -8.37
CA GLY A 33 -2.44 9.42 -9.77
C GLY A 33 -1.66 10.63 -10.31
N LYS A 34 -2.37 11.50 -11.03
CA LYS A 34 -1.90 12.84 -11.44
C LYS A 34 -2.56 13.93 -10.58
N LEU A 35 -2.51 13.77 -9.26
CA LEU A 35 -2.99 14.79 -8.34
C LEU A 35 -1.95 15.89 -8.13
N GLU A 36 -2.40 17.10 -7.81
CA GLU A 36 -1.52 18.18 -7.32
C GLU A 36 -1.09 17.89 -5.87
N SER A 37 -0.01 18.53 -5.42
CA SER A 37 0.61 18.24 -4.13
C SER A 37 -0.33 18.38 -2.93
N GLU A 38 -1.20 19.39 -2.91
CA GLU A 38 -2.17 19.57 -1.82
C GLU A 38 -3.17 18.40 -1.75
N TYR A 39 -3.73 18.00 -2.90
CA TYR A 39 -4.63 16.84 -2.98
C TYR A 39 -3.94 15.53 -2.62
N ARG A 40 -2.65 15.35 -2.98
CA ARG A 40 -1.90 14.16 -2.55
C ARG A 40 -1.74 14.10 -1.04
N ARG A 41 -1.44 15.23 -0.41
CA ARG A 41 -1.31 15.34 1.05
C ARG A 41 -2.63 14.96 1.74
N ASP A 42 -3.75 15.51 1.28
CA ASP A 42 -5.06 15.19 1.85
C ASP A 42 -5.42 13.70 1.69
N VAL A 43 -5.19 13.14 0.50
CA VAL A 43 -5.40 11.70 0.28
C VAL A 43 -4.50 10.87 1.19
N ALA A 44 -3.20 11.20 1.29
CA ALA A 44 -2.24 10.50 2.15
C ALA A 44 -2.66 10.55 3.64
N LYS A 45 -3.15 11.71 4.09
CA LYS A 45 -3.61 11.93 5.47
C LYS A 45 -4.82 11.06 5.83
N TRP A 46 -5.82 10.98 4.94
CA TRP A 46 -7.05 10.24 5.21
C TRP A 46 -6.97 8.75 4.89
N MET A 47 -6.08 8.35 3.99
CA MET A 47 -5.96 6.96 3.53
C MET A 47 -5.91 5.93 4.68
N PRO A 48 -5.13 6.10 5.76
CA PRO A 48 -5.07 5.13 6.86
C PRO A 48 -6.39 4.87 7.60
N THR A 49 -7.43 5.69 7.39
CA THR A 49 -8.75 5.49 8.02
C THR A 49 -9.71 4.64 7.19
N LEU A 50 -9.34 4.29 5.95
CA LEU A 50 -10.23 3.59 5.01
C LEU A 50 -10.36 2.09 5.31
N SER A 51 -9.31 1.47 5.86
CA SER A 51 -9.28 0.03 6.17
C SER A 51 -8.23 -0.25 7.25
N PRO A 52 -8.40 -1.29 8.09
CA PRO A 52 -7.38 -1.73 9.03
C PRO A 52 -6.03 -2.08 8.39
N GLN A 53 -6.04 -2.53 7.13
CA GLN A 53 -4.83 -2.84 6.38
C GLN A 53 -4.91 -2.25 4.97
N ILE A 54 -3.87 -1.51 4.60
CA ILE A 54 -3.75 -0.87 3.29
C ILE A 54 -2.37 -1.19 2.71
N ILE A 55 -2.35 -1.58 1.45
CA ILE A 55 -1.13 -1.81 0.66
C ILE A 55 -1.15 -0.82 -0.49
N VAL A 56 -0.13 0.03 -0.55
CA VAL A 56 -0.02 1.08 -1.56
C VAL A 56 1.18 0.77 -2.45
N ILE A 57 0.97 0.78 -3.76
CA ILE A 57 2.02 0.63 -4.76
C ILE A 57 2.12 1.96 -5.51
N VAL A 58 3.31 2.57 -5.48
CA VAL A 58 3.53 3.91 -6.04
C VAL A 58 4.89 3.98 -6.73
N SER A 59 4.97 4.84 -7.74
CA SER A 59 6.25 5.20 -8.35
C SER A 59 6.99 6.25 -7.50
N GLU A 60 8.30 6.40 -7.73
CA GLU A 60 9.11 7.48 -7.11
C GLU A 60 8.47 8.87 -7.33
N SER A 61 7.87 9.09 -8.50
CA SER A 61 7.26 10.39 -8.81
C SER A 61 6.02 10.72 -7.98
N GLN A 62 5.39 9.69 -7.41
CA GLN A 62 4.21 9.78 -6.55
C GLN A 62 4.58 9.77 -5.06
N TRP A 63 5.65 9.07 -4.68
CA TRP A 63 6.18 9.07 -3.31
C TRP A 63 7.01 10.33 -3.05
N ARG A 64 6.32 11.48 -2.98
CA ARG A 64 6.91 12.78 -2.70
C ARG A 64 6.88 13.10 -1.20
N ARG A 65 7.60 14.14 -0.83
CA ARG A 65 7.76 14.59 0.56
C ARG A 65 6.42 14.74 1.28
N GLU A 66 5.42 15.34 0.64
CA GLU A 66 4.10 15.54 1.23
C GLU A 66 3.36 14.23 1.53
N VAL A 67 3.63 13.17 0.78
CA VAL A 67 3.05 11.84 1.00
C VAL A 67 3.81 11.11 2.11
N GLU A 68 5.15 11.15 2.05
CA GLU A 68 6.02 10.54 3.05
C GLU A 68 5.77 11.14 4.44
N GLU A 69 5.65 12.47 4.55
CA GLU A 69 5.39 13.17 5.81
C GLU A 69 4.11 12.68 6.50
N GLU A 70 3.02 12.50 5.75
CA GLU A 70 1.71 12.09 6.29
C GLU A 70 1.65 10.59 6.60
N LEU A 71 2.31 9.75 5.79
CA LEU A 71 2.23 8.29 5.93
C LEU A 71 3.31 7.68 6.83
N GLN A 72 4.48 8.29 6.98
CA GLN A 72 5.65 7.67 7.65
C GLN A 72 5.38 7.10 9.04
N GLN A 73 4.46 7.72 9.81
CA GLN A 73 4.10 7.32 11.18
C GLN A 73 3.14 6.13 11.21
N ARG A 74 2.57 5.75 10.06
CA ARG A 74 1.57 4.68 9.91
C ARG A 74 2.07 3.52 9.05
N ILE A 75 3.28 3.65 8.47
CA ILE A 75 3.93 2.59 7.70
C ILE A 75 4.39 1.49 8.67
N GLY A 76 3.77 0.31 8.59
CA GLY A 76 4.21 -0.87 9.32
C GLY A 76 5.34 -1.63 8.62
N ARG A 77 5.38 -1.59 7.28
CA ARG A 77 6.42 -2.18 6.44
C ARG A 77 6.53 -1.42 5.12
N GLN A 78 7.74 -1.31 4.58
CA GLN A 78 8.00 -0.61 3.32
C GLN A 78 9.01 -1.41 2.50
N TRP A 79 8.80 -1.46 1.18
CA TRP A 79 9.70 -2.12 0.26
C TRP A 79 9.98 -1.25 -0.95
N VAL A 80 11.21 -1.33 -1.44
CA VAL A 80 11.61 -0.83 -2.74
C VAL A 80 11.56 -1.99 -3.74
N LEU A 81 10.81 -1.82 -4.83
CA LEU A 81 10.79 -2.76 -5.95
C LEU A 81 11.99 -2.44 -6.85
N LYS A 82 13.08 -3.19 -6.64
CA LYS A 82 14.32 -3.05 -7.40
C LYS A 82 14.20 -3.79 -8.74
N CYS A 83 14.14 -3.03 -9.82
CA CYS A 83 14.21 -3.50 -11.19
C CYS A 83 15.67 -3.73 -11.60
N VAL A 84 16.01 -4.99 -11.88
CA VAL A 84 17.29 -5.39 -12.47
C VAL A 84 17.03 -5.56 -13.97
N THR A 85 17.72 -4.80 -14.82
CA THR A 85 17.47 -4.78 -16.27
C THR A 85 18.79 -4.68 -17.05
N PRO A 86 18.88 -5.21 -18.29
CA PRO A 86 20.07 -5.03 -19.13
C PRO A 86 20.36 -3.57 -19.48
N LYS A 87 19.37 -2.69 -19.36
CA LYS A 87 19.46 -1.28 -19.72
C LYS A 87 20.23 -0.50 -18.65
N GLU A 88 21.22 0.25 -19.09
CA GLU A 88 22.04 1.09 -18.20
C GLU A 88 21.36 2.43 -17.93
N ARG A 89 20.45 2.44 -16.94
CA ARG A 89 19.70 3.63 -16.49
C ARG A 89 19.54 3.62 -14.98
N PRO A 90 20.64 3.73 -14.22
CA PRO A 90 20.60 3.60 -12.77
C PRO A 90 19.67 4.66 -12.16
N LYS A 91 18.86 4.24 -11.18
CA LYS A 91 18.01 5.13 -10.41
C LYS A 91 18.01 4.73 -8.95
N ASN A 92 18.03 5.75 -8.10
CA ASN A 92 17.98 5.62 -6.66
C ASN A 92 16.77 6.38 -6.11
N ILE A 93 16.30 5.95 -4.94
CA ILE A 93 15.30 6.66 -4.15
C ILE A 93 15.86 6.85 -2.74
N THR A 94 15.69 8.04 -2.19
CA THR A 94 16.06 8.34 -0.81
C THR A 94 14.83 8.15 0.07
N LEU A 95 14.91 7.27 1.06
CA LEU A 95 13.86 6.99 2.02
C LEU A 95 14.46 7.07 3.42
N ARG A 96 13.85 7.84 4.33
CA ARG A 96 14.33 7.99 5.73
C ARG A 96 15.82 8.33 5.83
N GLY A 97 16.32 9.16 4.92
CA GLY A 97 17.73 9.58 4.88
C GLY A 97 18.72 8.53 4.36
N ARG A 98 18.26 7.38 3.87
CA ARG A 98 19.10 6.34 3.26
C ARG A 98 18.79 6.21 1.78
N GLU A 99 19.82 5.93 0.98
CA GLU A 99 19.70 5.76 -0.47
C GLU A 99 19.48 4.28 -0.84
N TYR A 100 18.48 4.01 -1.67
CA TYR A 100 18.13 2.69 -2.15
C TYR A 100 18.17 2.65 -3.69
N PRO A 101 19.05 1.84 -4.31
CA PRO A 101 19.04 1.66 -5.76
C PRO A 101 17.86 0.78 -6.17
N TYR A 102 17.02 1.28 -7.07
CA TYR A 102 15.81 0.58 -7.53
C TYR A 102 15.76 0.33 -9.04
N VAL A 103 16.70 0.90 -9.80
CA VAL A 103 16.99 0.44 -11.17
C VAL A 103 18.49 0.14 -11.24
N VAL A 104 18.85 -1.11 -11.52
CA VAL A 104 20.25 -1.55 -11.64
C VAL A 104 20.47 -2.38 -12.90
N LYS A 105 21.70 -2.37 -13.40
CA LYS A 105 22.10 -3.19 -14.55
C LYS A 105 22.10 -4.68 -14.17
N SER A 106 21.68 -5.53 -15.10
CA SER A 106 21.80 -6.98 -14.95
C SER A 106 23.17 -7.48 -15.43
N ASP A 107 23.77 -8.38 -14.65
CA ASP A 107 25.04 -9.04 -15.02
C ASP A 107 24.80 -10.22 -15.98
N ASP A 108 23.62 -10.84 -15.88
CA ASP A 108 23.21 -12.04 -16.62
C ASP A 108 22.38 -11.72 -17.88
N GLY A 109 22.07 -10.44 -18.13
CA GLY A 109 21.24 -10.01 -19.25
C GLY A 109 19.73 -10.28 -19.06
N PHE A 110 19.29 -10.73 -17.88
CA PHE A 110 17.86 -10.98 -17.62
C PHE A 110 17.20 -9.83 -16.85
N GLU A 111 15.89 -9.66 -17.07
CA GLU A 111 15.06 -8.74 -16.30
C GLU A 111 14.44 -9.46 -15.09
N LYS A 112 14.56 -8.84 -13.90
CA LYS A 112 13.93 -9.35 -12.67
C LYS A 112 13.58 -8.21 -11.72
N THR A 113 12.55 -8.42 -10.90
CA THR A 113 12.16 -7.50 -9.83
C THR A 113 12.45 -8.15 -8.49
N ILE A 114 13.16 -7.43 -7.63
CA ILE A 114 13.52 -7.87 -6.28
C ILE A 114 12.87 -6.92 -5.29
N PHE A 115 12.20 -7.47 -4.28
CA PHE A 115 11.68 -6.69 -3.17
C PHE A 115 12.79 -6.48 -2.14
N VAL A 116 13.14 -5.22 -1.89
CA VAL A 116 14.13 -4.84 -0.88
C VAL A 116 13.38 -4.18 0.26
N GLU A 117 13.36 -4.81 1.44
CA GLU A 117 12.72 -4.23 2.63
C GLU A 117 13.52 -3.00 3.10
N VAL A 118 12.79 -1.95 3.49
CA VAL A 118 13.34 -0.69 4.00
C VAL A 118 13.32 -0.76 5.53
N GLU A 119 14.45 -0.45 6.16
CA GLU A 119 14.52 -0.32 7.63
C GLU A 119 13.73 0.92 8.07
N LEU A 120 12.77 0.73 8.98
CA LEU A 120 11.86 1.76 9.47
C LEU A 120 12.40 2.51 10.69
#